data_AF-A0A434D166-F1
#
_entry.id   AF-A0A434D166-F1
#
_cell.length_a   1.000
_cell.length_b   1.000
_cell.length_c   1.000
_cell.angle_alpha   90.00
_cell.angle_beta   90.00
_cell.angle_gamma   90.00
#
_symmetry.space_group_name_H-M   'P 1'
#
loop_
_entity.id
_entity.type
_entity.pdbx_description
1 polymer ?
#
loop_
_entity_poly.entity_id
_entity_poly.type
_entity_poly.pdbx_seq_one_letter_code
_entity_poly.pdbx_strand_id
1 'polypeptide(L)'
;MTSRLPAKARIIPAEPDQLARSLTAMMLRLSRHAAALCFVCVAVIVAMTAMEFLYFRQLTGGLPSLDLRWTGFTPDEGMAWLTALGRRGSEIILVWHYLTFDLLFPALLSLTLVSL
;
A
#
# COMPACT_ATOMS: atom_id res chain seq x y z
N MET A 1 16.70 -22.29 62.88
CA MET A 1 16.30 -21.34 61.82
C MET A 1 17.15 -21.60 60.59
N THR A 2 16.66 -22.36 59.62
CA THR A 2 17.40 -22.69 58.38
C THR A 2 16.99 -21.70 57.28
N SER A 3 17.89 -20.77 56.99
CA SER A 3 17.74 -19.81 55.88
C SER A 3 17.76 -20.56 54.54
N ARG A 4 16.63 -20.54 53.82
CA ARG A 4 16.54 -21.05 52.44
C ARG A 4 16.89 -19.89 51.51
N LEU A 5 18.14 -19.87 51.02
CA LEU A 5 18.57 -18.97 49.95
C LEU A 5 17.69 -19.18 48.70
N PRO A 6 17.29 -18.12 47.99
CA PRO A 6 16.47 -18.24 46.79
C PRO A 6 17.28 -18.98 45.71
N ALA A 7 16.64 -19.97 45.09
CA ALA A 7 17.21 -20.74 43.99
C ALA A 7 17.66 -19.79 42.87
N LYS A 8 18.96 -19.82 42.57
CA LYS A 8 19.58 -19.06 41.48
C LYS A 8 18.88 -19.43 40.17
N ALA A 9 18.19 -18.46 39.55
CA ALA A 9 17.49 -18.67 38.29
C ALA A 9 18.48 -19.16 37.22
N ARG A 10 18.14 -20.28 36.58
CA ARG A 10 18.92 -20.84 35.46
C ARG A 10 18.78 -19.92 34.26
N ILE A 11 19.83 -19.14 33.97
CA ILE A 11 19.91 -18.34 32.74
C ILE A 11 20.30 -19.32 31.63
N ILE A 12 19.32 -19.71 30.81
CA ILE A 12 19.56 -20.54 29.62
C ILE A 12 20.12 -19.62 28.54
N PRO A 13 21.37 -19.79 28.07
CA PRO A 13 21.86 -19.06 26.92
C PRO A 13 21.04 -19.51 25.70
N ALA A 14 20.43 -18.55 25.00
CA ALA A 14 19.78 -18.84 23.73
C ALA A 14 20.86 -19.33 22.75
N GLU A 15 20.75 -20.58 22.29
CA GLU A 15 21.70 -21.14 21.33
C GLU A 15 21.70 -20.28 20.04
N PRO A 16 22.88 -20.00 19.47
CA PRO A 16 22.97 -19.21 18.23
C PRO A 16 22.14 -19.81 17.08
N ASP A 17 21.96 -21.14 17.07
CA ASP A 17 21.10 -21.86 16.11
C ASP A 17 19.60 -21.56 16.28
N GLN A 18 19.16 -21.21 17.48
CA GLN A 18 17.78 -20.87 17.77
C GLN A 18 17.47 -19.43 17.31
N LEU A 19 18.46 -18.54 17.46
CA LEU A 19 18.41 -17.16 16.96
C LEU A 19 18.51 -17.11 15.44
N ALA A 20 19.36 -17.94 14.82
CA ALA A 20 19.42 -18.07 13.37
C ALA A 20 18.09 -18.57 12.77
N ARG A 21 17.49 -19.61 13.39
CA ARG A 21 16.18 -20.13 12.98
C ARG A 21 15.07 -19.09 13.10
N SER A 22 15.01 -18.35 14.20
CA SER A 22 13.99 -17.31 14.38
C SER A 22 14.15 -16.18 13.37
N LEU A 23 15.39 -15.76 13.06
CA LEU A 23 15.68 -14.78 12.01
C LEU A 23 15.25 -15.26 10.62
N THR A 24 15.55 -16.51 10.24
CA THR A 24 15.08 -17.07 8.97
C THR A 24 13.56 -17.15 8.88
N ALA A 25 12.88 -17.53 9.97
CA ALA A 25 11.42 -17.57 10.01
C ALA A 25 10.80 -16.17 9.87
N MET A 26 11.40 -15.16 10.51
CA MET A 26 11.00 -13.76 10.39
C MET A 26 11.22 -13.24 8.96
N MET A 27 12.38 -13.52 8.34
CA MET A 27 12.65 -13.14 6.94
C MET A 27 11.67 -13.78 5.96
N LEU A 28 11.29 -15.05 6.17
CA LEU A 28 10.30 -15.73 5.32
C LEU A 28 8.89 -15.12 5.46
N ARG A 29 8.49 -14.76 6.69
CA ARG A 29 7.23 -14.04 6.94
C ARG A 29 7.23 -12.68 6.27
N LEU A 30 8.31 -11.92 6.44
CA LEU A 30 8.51 -10.61 5.80
C LEU A 30 8.42 -10.72 4.27
N SER A 31 9.11 -11.68 3.67
CA SER A 31 9.06 -11.94 2.23
C SER A 31 7.64 -12.22 1.75
N ARG A 32 6.89 -13.08 2.46
CA ARG A 32 5.51 -13.40 2.11
C ARG A 32 4.58 -12.18 2.22
N HIS A 33 4.76 -11.37 3.25
CA HIS A 33 3.92 -10.19 3.51
C HIS A 33 4.25 -9.07 2.52
N ALA A 34 5.53 -8.88 2.19
CA ALA A 34 5.97 -7.98 1.13
C ALA A 34 5.43 -8.40 -0.24
N ALA A 35 5.46 -9.70 -0.56
CA ALA A 35 4.90 -10.22 -1.81
C ALA A 35 3.37 -10.01 -1.87
N ALA A 36 2.66 -10.24 -0.76
CA ALA A 36 1.23 -9.98 -0.67
C ALA A 36 0.91 -8.49 -0.83
N LEU A 37 1.67 -7.60 -0.18
CA LEU A 37 1.52 -6.16 -0.34
C LEU A 37 1.77 -5.73 -1.79
N CYS A 38 2.83 -6.23 -2.41
CA CYS A 38 3.15 -5.95 -3.81
C CYS A 38 2.02 -6.40 -4.74
N PHE A 39 1.47 -7.60 -4.53
CA PHE A 39 0.33 -8.09 -5.29
C PHE A 39 -0.91 -7.19 -5.14
N VAL A 40 -1.22 -6.75 -3.92
CA VAL A 40 -2.34 -5.82 -3.67
C VAL A 40 -2.08 -4.48 -4.36
N CYS A 41 -0.86 -3.93 -4.28
CA CYS A 41 -0.50 -2.69 -4.98
C CYS A 41 -0.73 -2.82 -6.50
N VAL A 42 -0.27 -3.93 -7.11
CA VAL A 42 -0.47 -4.19 -8.54
C VAL A 42 -1.96 -4.30 -8.88
N ALA A 43 -2.73 -5.05 -8.09
CA ALA A 43 -4.17 -5.19 -8.31
C ALA A 43 -4.89 -3.84 -8.25
N VAL A 44 -4.50 -2.98 -7.30
CA VAL A 44 -5.03 -1.62 -7.18
C VAL A 44 -4.66 -0.77 -8.39
N ILE A 45 -3.40 -0.82 -8.86
CA ILE A 45 -2.98 -0.11 -10.09
C ILE A 45 -3.80 -0.57 -11.31
N VAL A 46 -4.04 -1.88 -11.45
CA VAL A 46 -4.88 -2.41 -12.54
C VAL A 46 -6.32 -1.88 -12.43
N ALA A 47 -6.90 -1.88 -11.23
CA ALA A 47 -8.24 -1.34 -11.02
C ALA A 47 -8.32 0.16 -11.33
N MET A 48 -7.30 0.94 -10.94
CA MET A 48 -7.17 2.37 -11.27
C MET A 48 -7.18 2.58 -12.78
N THR A 49 -6.33 1.81 -13.47
CA THR A 49 -6.16 1.89 -14.92
C THR A 49 -7.47 1.51 -15.60
N ALA A 50 -8.14 0.45 -15.16
CA ALA A 50 -9.44 0.07 -15.71
C ALA A 50 -10.48 1.18 -15.54
N MET A 51 -10.55 1.81 -14.36
CA MET A 51 -11.49 2.91 -14.09
C MET A 51 -11.22 4.13 -14.99
N GLU A 52 -9.95 4.48 -15.22
CA GLU A 52 -9.56 5.54 -16.16
C GLU A 52 -10.12 5.30 -17.56
N PHE A 53 -9.90 4.10 -18.11
CA PHE A 53 -10.28 3.81 -19.49
C PHE A 53 -11.78 3.53 -19.65
N LEU A 54 -12.42 2.89 -18.67
CA LEU A 54 -13.83 2.48 -18.76
C LEU A 54 -14.79 3.58 -18.30
N TYR A 55 -14.41 4.44 -17.36
CA TYR A 55 -15.30 5.42 -16.75
C TYR A 55 -14.88 6.86 -17.06
N PHE A 56 -13.66 7.25 -16.71
CA PHE A 56 -13.25 8.65 -16.84
C PHE A 56 -13.14 9.09 -18.30
N ARG A 57 -12.55 8.28 -19.18
CA ARG A 57 -12.53 8.60 -20.62
C ARG A 57 -13.92 8.72 -21.24
N GLN A 58 -14.92 7.97 -20.76
CA GLN A 58 -16.29 8.12 -21.26
C GLN A 58 -16.91 9.46 -20.80
N LEU A 59 -16.62 9.87 -19.57
CA LEU A 59 -17.12 11.13 -19.00
C LEU A 59 -16.46 12.36 -19.64
N THR A 60 -15.16 12.30 -19.90
CA THR A 60 -14.37 13.45 -20.39
C THR A 60 -14.33 13.56 -21.91
N GLY A 61 -15.11 12.74 -22.63
CA GLY A 61 -15.11 12.73 -24.10
C GLY A 61 -13.82 12.18 -24.71
N GLY A 62 -13.08 11.34 -23.97
CA GLY A 62 -11.84 10.70 -24.41
C GLY A 62 -10.57 11.38 -23.95
N LEU A 63 -10.65 12.49 -23.21
CA LEU A 63 -9.48 13.15 -22.64
C LEU A 63 -8.84 12.27 -21.55
N PRO A 64 -7.55 11.89 -21.67
CA PRO A 64 -6.87 11.11 -20.66
C PRO A 64 -6.67 11.95 -19.39
N SER A 65 -6.80 11.33 -18.22
CA SER A 65 -6.39 11.91 -16.93
C SER A 65 -4.91 11.65 -16.62
N LEU A 66 -4.33 10.66 -17.31
CA LEU A 66 -2.96 10.23 -17.14
C LEU A 66 -2.15 10.61 -18.39
N ASP A 67 -1.24 11.56 -18.23
CA ASP A 67 -0.29 11.90 -19.27
C ASP A 67 0.99 11.08 -19.12
N LEU A 68 1.22 10.16 -20.07
CA LEU A 68 2.47 9.40 -20.17
C LEU A 68 3.55 10.12 -20.98
N ARG A 69 3.27 11.31 -21.53
CA ARG A 69 4.28 12.10 -22.24
C ARG A 69 5.35 12.56 -21.24
N TRP A 70 6.59 12.56 -21.70
CA TRP A 70 7.73 13.02 -20.92
C TRP A 70 7.59 14.47 -20.42
N THR A 71 6.90 15.30 -21.20
CA THR A 71 6.67 16.73 -20.89
C THR A 71 5.50 16.96 -19.95
N GLY A 72 4.66 15.95 -19.70
CA GLY A 72 3.44 16.07 -18.91
C GLY A 72 2.36 16.95 -19.54
N PHE A 73 1.28 17.17 -18.77
CA PHE A 73 0.13 17.95 -19.22
C PHE A 73 0.47 19.42 -19.37
N THR A 74 -0.05 20.02 -20.45
CA THR A 74 -0.13 21.47 -20.52
C THR A 74 -1.27 21.99 -19.63
N PRO A 75 -1.19 23.21 -19.08
CA PRO A 75 -2.24 23.78 -18.25
C PRO A 75 -3.61 23.80 -18.93
N ASP A 76 -3.64 24.04 -20.24
CA ASP A 76 -4.88 24.11 -21.03
C ASP A 76 -5.55 22.74 -21.16
N GLU A 77 -4.76 21.67 -21.38
CA GLU A 77 -5.27 20.29 -21.40
C GLU A 77 -5.81 19.86 -20.03
N GLY A 78 -5.13 20.24 -18.95
CA GLY A 78 -5.59 19.98 -17.58
C GLY A 78 -6.92 20.68 -17.29
N MET A 79 -7.06 21.95 -17.70
CA MET A 79 -8.31 22.70 -17.57
C MET A 79 -9.43 22.13 -18.43
N ALA A 80 -9.13 21.71 -19.66
CA ALA A 80 -10.10 21.06 -20.54
C ALA A 80 -10.62 19.75 -19.93
N TRP A 81 -9.73 18.93 -19.36
CA TRP A 81 -10.10 17.69 -18.70
C TRP A 81 -10.93 17.95 -17.43
N LEU A 82 -10.53 18.88 -16.56
CA LEU A 82 -11.31 19.25 -15.36
C LEU A 82 -12.70 19.77 -15.70
N THR A 83 -12.81 20.56 -16.78
CA THR A 83 -14.10 21.09 -17.25
C THR A 83 -14.98 19.98 -17.82
N ALA A 84 -14.40 19.06 -18.60
CA ALA A 84 -15.10 17.92 -19.18
C ALA A 84 -15.56 16.91 -18.12
N LEU A 85 -14.79 16.74 -17.05
CA LEU A 85 -15.09 15.84 -15.94
C LEU A 85 -16.38 16.26 -15.18
N GLY A 86 -16.65 17.56 -15.13
CA GLY A 86 -17.82 18.14 -14.48
C GLY A 86 -17.90 17.85 -12.97
N ARG A 87 -19.01 18.27 -12.35
CA ARG A 87 -19.19 18.14 -10.88
C ARG A 87 -19.20 16.69 -10.40
N ARG A 88 -19.85 15.79 -11.14
CA ARG A 88 -19.96 14.37 -10.77
C ARG A 88 -18.64 13.62 -10.91
N GLY A 89 -17.90 13.83 -11.99
CA GLY A 89 -16.60 13.16 -12.15
C GLY A 89 -15.55 13.71 -11.18
N SER A 90 -15.60 15.01 -10.86
CA SER A 90 -14.70 15.64 -9.89
C SER A 90 -14.90 15.08 -8.47
N GLU A 91 -16.15 14.92 -8.04
CA GLU A 91 -16.48 14.30 -6.75
C GLU A 91 -15.98 12.85 -6.67
N ILE A 92 -16.09 12.08 -7.76
CA ILE A 92 -15.60 10.70 -7.82
C ILE A 92 -14.06 10.66 -7.77
N ILE A 93 -13.36 11.59 -8.41
CA ILE A 93 -11.88 11.61 -8.31
C ILE A 93 -11.40 12.01 -6.92
N LEU A 94 -12.03 13.00 -6.31
CA LEU A 94 -11.66 13.44 -4.97
C LEU A 94 -12.02 12.40 -3.90
N VAL A 95 -13.21 11.81 -3.97
CA VAL A 95 -13.72 10.89 -2.93
C VAL A 95 -13.26 9.46 -3.17
N TRP A 96 -13.24 8.97 -4.40
CA TRP A 96 -12.88 7.58 -4.67
C TRP A 96 -11.41 7.39 -5.02
N HIS A 97 -10.80 8.33 -5.76
CA HIS A 97 -9.37 8.25 -6.02
C HIS A 97 -8.62 8.75 -4.78
N TYR A 98 -8.47 10.04 -4.57
CA TYR A 98 -7.54 10.57 -3.58
C TYR A 98 -7.76 10.05 -2.16
N LEU A 99 -9.00 10.09 -1.65
CA LEU A 99 -9.29 9.63 -0.29
C LEU A 99 -9.05 8.12 -0.09
N THR A 100 -9.42 7.29 -1.06
CA THR A 100 -9.17 5.84 -0.95
C THR A 100 -7.68 5.55 -0.98
N PHE A 101 -6.89 6.25 -1.79
CA PHE A 101 -5.44 6.06 -1.85
C PHE A 101 -4.72 6.49 -0.58
N ASP A 102 -5.08 7.67 -0.07
CA ASP A 102 -4.51 8.22 1.15
C ASP A 102 -4.79 7.34 2.37
N LEU A 103 -5.88 6.57 2.36
CA LEU A 103 -6.24 5.67 3.46
C LEU A 103 -5.75 4.23 3.24
N LEU A 104 -5.91 3.69 2.03
CA LEU A 104 -5.64 2.29 1.72
C LEU A 104 -4.15 1.96 1.83
N PHE A 105 -3.27 2.76 1.23
CA PHE A 105 -1.84 2.44 1.23
C PHE A 105 -1.22 2.50 2.64
N PRO A 106 -1.45 3.55 3.46
CA PRO A 106 -0.97 3.56 4.83
C PRO A 106 -1.58 2.46 5.70
N ALA A 107 -2.86 2.11 5.49
CA ALA A 107 -3.51 1.03 6.21
C ALA A 107 -2.92 -0.35 5.86
N LEU A 108 -2.71 -0.63 4.58
CA LEU A 108 -2.07 -1.86 4.11
C LEU A 108 -0.63 -1.97 4.63
N LEU A 109 0.13 -0.88 4.55
CA LEU A 109 1.49 -0.82 5.09
C LEU A 109 1.49 -1.10 6.60
N SER A 110 0.61 -0.43 7.34
CA SER A 110 0.47 -0.63 8.80
C SER A 110 0.08 -2.06 9.14
N LEU A 111 -0.84 -2.66 8.38
CA LEU A 111 -1.23 -4.06 8.56
C LEU A 111 -0.05 -5.00 8.29
N THR A 112 0.74 -4.78 7.24
CA THR A 112 1.96 -5.55 7.00
C THR A 112 2.99 -5.39 8.13
N LEU A 113 3.12 -4.20 8.72
CA LEU A 113 4.02 -3.95 9.84
C LEU A 113 3.56 -4.64 11.13
N VAL A 114 2.26 -4.68 11.41
CA VAL A 114 1.69 -5.35 12.59
C VAL A 114 1.68 -6.88 12.45
N SER A 115 1.68 -7.41 11.22
CA SER A 115 1.65 -8.86 10.96
C SER A 115 3.03 -9.53 10.88
N LEU A 116 4.11 -8.75 11.00
CA LEU A 116 5.50 -9.18 11.11
C LEU A 116 5.82 -9.75 12.49
#